data_AF-A0A0M8YAC7-F1
#
_entry.id   AF-A0A0M8YAC7-F1
#
_cell.length_a   1.000
_cell.length_b   1.000
_cell.length_c   1.000
_cell.angle_alpha   90.00
_cell.angle_beta   90.00
_cell.angle_gamma   90.00
#
_symmetry.space_group_name_H-M   'P 1'
#
loop_
_entity.id
_entity.type
_entity.pdbx_description
1 polymer ?
#
loop_
_entity_poly.entity_id
_entity_poly.type
_entity_poly.pdbx_seq_one_letter_code
_entity_poly.pdbx_strand_id
1 'polypeptide(L)' 'MPAAEPYRAWATFSFTAASGRTNECDLFIAVPGGLYLLELKGHPGRVVNHGDTWQFHADRVRTLKNPLHLTDLKCKELKG' A
#
# COMPACT_ATOMS: atom_id res chain seq x y z
N MET A 1 18.55 -0.09 -2.63
CA MET A 1 18.52 -1.41 -1.96
C MET A 1 19.92 -1.99 -1.98
N PRO A 2 20.34 -2.74 -0.94
CA PRO A 2 21.61 -3.45 -0.96
C PRO A 2 21.68 -4.43 -2.15
N ALA A 3 22.85 -4.57 -2.77
CA ALA A 3 23.09 -5.56 -3.81
C ALA A 3 23.41 -6.94 -3.17
N ALA A 4 22.48 -7.47 -2.38
CA ALA A 4 22.63 -8.73 -1.67
C ALA A 4 21.28 -9.45 -1.57
N GLU A 5 21.30 -10.77 -1.54
CA GLU A 5 20.08 -11.55 -1.28
C GLU A 5 19.71 -11.49 0.21
N PRO A 6 18.41 -11.53 0.56
CA PRO A 6 17.24 -11.59 -0.31
C PRO A 6 16.62 -10.20 -0.61
N TYR A 7 17.41 -9.12 -0.65
CA TYR A 7 16.87 -7.77 -0.82
C TYR A 7 16.38 -7.55 -2.26
N ARG A 8 15.06 -7.56 -2.45
CA ARG A 8 14.43 -7.28 -3.75
C ARG A 8 13.31 -6.26 -3.59
N ALA A 9 13.09 -5.48 -4.65
CA ALA A 9 12.00 -4.55 -4.72
C ALA A 9 11.45 -4.52 -6.16
N TRP A 10 10.13 -4.59 -6.30
CA TRP A 10 9.43 -4.52 -7.57
C TRP A 10 8.44 -3.36 -7.53
N ALA A 11 8.67 -2.35 -8.36
CA ALA A 11 7.71 -1.29 -8.57
C ALA A 11 6.54 -1.81 -9.42
N THR A 12 5.36 -1.17 -9.28
CA THR A 12 4.15 -1.50 -10.05
C THR A 12 3.84 -3.00 -10.05
N PHE A 13 3.90 -3.61 -8.86
CA PHE A 13 3.78 -5.05 -8.70
C PHE A 13 2.30 -5.46 -8.72
N SER A 14 1.99 -6.53 -9.46
CA SER A 14 0.65 -7.12 -9.52
C SER A 14 0.68 -8.61 -9.19
N PHE A 15 -0.42 -9.12 -8.62
CA PHE A 15 -0.60 -10.54 -8.32
C PHE A 15 -2.08 -10.92 -8.38
N THR A 16 -2.35 -12.18 -8.67
CA THR A 16 -3.71 -12.75 -8.64
C THR A 16 -3.90 -13.52 -7.35
N ALA A 17 -4.86 -13.11 -6.54
CA ALA A 17 -5.22 -13.78 -5.29
C ALA A 17 -5.91 -15.13 -5.55
N ALA A 18 -5.96 -16.01 -4.54
CA ALA A 18 -6.68 -17.29 -4.62
C ALA A 18 -8.18 -17.10 -4.93
N SER A 19 -8.76 -15.95 -4.61
CA SER A 19 -10.13 -15.55 -4.99
C SER A 19 -10.31 -15.27 -6.49
N GLY A 20 -9.22 -15.24 -7.27
CA GLY A 20 -9.20 -14.78 -8.66
C GLY A 20 -9.12 -13.26 -8.81
N ARG A 21 -9.12 -12.49 -7.71
CA ARG A 21 -8.97 -11.02 -7.78
C ARG A 21 -7.55 -10.63 -8.15
N THR A 22 -7.40 -9.80 -9.18
CA THR A 22 -6.14 -9.13 -9.46
C THR A 22 -5.95 -7.97 -8.50
N ASN A 23 -4.82 -7.97 -7.80
CA ASN A 23 -4.38 -6.87 -6.95
C ASN A 23 -3.09 -6.27 -7.50
N GLU A 24 -2.89 -5.00 -7.20
CA GLU A 24 -1.71 -4.24 -7.58
C GLU A 24 -1.22 -3.46 -6.36
N CYS A 25 0.06 -3.10 -6.33
CA CYS A 25 0.62 -2.14 -5.38
C CYS A 25 1.77 -1.35 -6.03
N ASP A 26 2.07 -0.18 -5.47
CA ASP A 26 3.12 0.68 -6.00
C ASP A 26 4.52 0.05 -5.82
N LEU A 27 4.76 -0.64 -4.70
CA LEU A 27 6.04 -1.29 -4.43
C LEU A 27 5.86 -2.54 -3.57
N PHE A 28 6.40 -3.67 -4.05
CA PHE A 28 6.55 -4.90 -3.27
C PHE A 28 8.01 -5.09 -2.88
N ILE A 29 8.27 -5.38 -1.61
CA ILE A 29 9.62 -5.47 -1.04
C ILE A 29 9.81 -6.83 -0.37
N ALA A 30 10.91 -7.51 -0.70
CA ALA A 30 11.40 -8.67 0.02
C ALA A 30 12.71 -8.33 0.74
N VAL A 31 12.77 -8.63 2.03
CA VAL A 31 13.95 -8.48 2.91
C VAL A 31 13.99 -9.63 3.92
N PRO A 32 15.10 -9.84 4.65
CA PRO A 32 15.15 -10.88 5.69
C PRO A 32 14.03 -10.81 6.74
N GLY A 33 13.51 -9.61 7.01
CA GLY A 33 12.40 -9.40 7.94
C GLY A 33 11.00 -9.76 7.39
N GLY A 34 10.89 -10.08 6.11
CA GLY A 34 9.64 -10.49 5.48
C GLY A 34 9.32 -9.77 4.17
N LEU A 35 8.04 -9.84 3.81
CA LEU A 35 7.48 -9.26 2.59
C LEU A 35 6.59 -8.07 2.96
N TYR A 36 6.75 -6.96 2.23
CA TYR A 36 6.02 -5.72 2.48
C TYR A 36 5.35 -5.24 1.19
N LEU A 37 4.05 -4.97 1.26
CA LEU A 37 3.31 -4.24 0.24
C LEU A 37 3.23 -2.76 0.65
N LEU A 38 3.74 -1.87 -0.19
CA LEU A 38 3.71 -0.44 0.03
C LEU A 38 2.82 0.24 -1.03
N GLU A 39 1.95 1.12 -0.54
CA GLU A 39 1.05 1.94 -1.33
C GLU A 39 1.34 3.41 -1.04
N LEU A 40 1.57 4.18 -2.10
CA LEU A 40 1.76 5.61 -2.04
C LEU A 40 0.43 6.28 -2.37
N LYS A 41 -0.06 7.08 -1.44
CA LYS A 41 -1.25 7.92 -1.64
C LYS A 41 -0.86 9.36 -1.33
N GLY A 42 -0.94 10.20 -2.36
CA GLY A 42 -0.63 11.61 -2.26
C GLY A 42 -1.84 12.46 -2.57
N HIS A 43 -2.02 13.52 -1.79
CA HIS A 43 -2.93 14.62 -2.11
C HIS A 43 -2.35 15.91 -1.51
N PRO A 44 -2.51 17.07 -2.17
CA PRO A 44 -2.02 18.34 -1.63
C PRO A 44 -2.56 18.65 -0.22
N GLY A 45 -1.76 19.36 0.57
CA GLY A 45 -2.11 19.85 1.90
C GLY A 45 -1.62 18.97 3.06
N ARG A 46 -2.02 19.31 4.29
CA ARG A 46 -1.74 18.51 5.48
C ARG A 46 -2.73 17.36 5.59
N VAL A 47 -2.24 16.14 5.74
CA VAL A 47 -3.09 14.96 6.00
C VAL A 47 -3.30 14.78 7.51
N VAL A 48 -4.54 14.49 7.91
CA VAL A 48 -4.92 14.09 9.27
C VAL A 48 -5.68 12.76 9.18
N ASN A 49 -5.26 11.79 9.98
CA ASN A 49 -5.95 10.51 10.11
C ASN A 49 -7.14 10.65 11.08
N HIS A 50 -8.32 10.25 10.65
CA HIS A 50 -9.54 10.17 11.44
C HIS A 50 -10.15 8.78 11.31
N GLY A 51 -9.42 7.75 11.77
CA GLY A 51 -9.86 6.36 11.75
C GLY A 51 -10.08 5.86 10.32
N ASP A 52 -11.34 5.71 9.93
CA ASP A 52 -11.75 5.20 8.61
C ASP A 52 -11.59 6.22 7.48
N THR A 53 -11.15 7.44 7.79
CA THR A 53 -10.94 8.49 6.80
C THR A 53 -9.61 9.21 6.98
N TRP A 54 -9.09 9.73 5.87
CA TRP A 54 -8.03 10.73 5.84
C TRP A 54 -8.62 12.06 5.38
N GLN A 55 -8.32 13.12 6.10
CA GLN A 55 -8.67 14.49 5.74
C GLN A 55 -7.43 15.24 5.26
N PHE A 56 -7.52 15.83 4.08
CA PHE A 56 -6.46 16.66 3.50
C PHE A 56 -6.87 18.12 3.58
N HIS A 57 -6.09 18.91 4.31
CA HIS A 57 -6.31 20.33 4.55
C HIS A 57 -5.39 21.16 3.62
N ALA A 58 -5.96 21.70 2.55
CA ALA A 58 -5.37 22.70 1.67
C ALA A 58 -6.35 23.90 1.58
N ASP A 59 -6.55 24.50 0.40
CA ASP A 59 -7.57 25.57 0.19
C ASP A 59 -8.99 25.11 0.54
N ARG A 60 -9.24 23.80 0.42
CA ARG A 60 -10.46 23.11 0.87
C ARG A 60 -10.11 21.81 1.57
N VAL A 61 -10.99 21.35 2.46
CA VAL A 61 -10.86 20.03 3.09
C VAL A 61 -11.38 18.96 2.12
N ARG A 62 -10.56 17.93 1.86
CA ARG A 62 -10.98 16.74 1.12
C ARG A 62 -10.91 15.52 2.04
N THR A 63 -12.02 14.78 2.14
CA THR A 63 -12.08 13.54 2.90
C THR A 63 -12.05 12.35 1.96
N LEU A 64 -11.15 11.41 2.21
CA LEU A 64 -11.05 10.13 1.52
C LEU A 64 -11.17 9.00 2.53
N LYS A 65 -11.64 7.83 2.09
CA LYS A 65 -11.56 6.62 2.93
C LYS A 65 -10.09 6.30 3.20
N ASN A 66 -9.79 5.86 4.41
CA ASN A 66 -8.45 5.46 4.81
C ASN A 66 -8.04 4.22 3.98
N PRO A 67 -6.98 4.31 3.16
CA PRO A 67 -6.56 3.23 2.26
C PRO A 67 -6.04 1.99 3.01
N LEU A 68 -5.71 2.12 4.30
CA LEU A 68 -5.14 1.05 5.14
C LEU A 68 -5.90 -0.27 5.01
N HIS A 69 -7.22 -0.22 5.06
CA HIS A 69 -8.06 -1.43 5.04
C HIS A 69 -7.95 -2.20 3.72
N LEU A 70 -7.88 -1.49 2.60
CA LEU A 70 -7.72 -2.13 1.29
C LEU A 70 -6.30 -2.68 1.14
N THR A 71 -5.28 -1.96 1.61
CA THR A 71 -3.90 -2.45 1.62
C THR A 71 -3.74 -3.70 2.50
N ASP A 72 -4.34 -3.72 3.69
CA ASP A 72 -4.36 -4.90 4.58
C ASP A 72 -5.06 -6.09 3.92
N LEU A 73 -6.18 -5.86 3.23
CA LEU A 73 -6.86 -6.90 2.47
C LEU A 73 -5.96 -7.48 1.37
N LYS A 74 -5.21 -6.65 0.63
CA LYS A 74 -4.23 -7.12 -0.36
C LYS A 74 -3.16 -8.00 0.30
N CYS A 75 -2.63 -7.60 1.46
CA CYS A 75 -1.66 -8.41 2.21
C CYS A 75 -2.22 -9.78 2.60
N LYS A 76 -3.45 -9.82 3.12
CA LYS A 76 -4.13 -11.07 3.50
C LYS A 76 -4.35 -11.98 2.30
N GLU A 77 -4.74 -11.41 1.16
CA GLU A 77 -4.93 -12.16 -0.08
C GLU A 77 -3.62 -12.64 -0.71
N LEU A 78 -2.52 -11.90 -0.55
CA LEU A 78 -1.20 -12.35 -1.00
C LEU A 78 -0.68 -13.52 -0.17
N LYS A 79 -0.97 -13.53 1.14
CA LYS A 79 -0.59 -14.61 2.05
C LYS A 79 -1.26 -15.95 1.68
N GLY A 80 -2.50 -15.89 1.16
CA GLY A 80 -3.35 -17.05 0.93
C GLY A 80 -4.26 -17.33 2.13
#